data_AF-A0A327WQM2-F1
#
_entry.id   AF-A0A327WQM2-F1
#
_cell.length_a   1.000
_cell.length_b   1.000
_cell.length_c   1.000
_cell.angle_alpha   90.00
_cell.angle_beta   90.00
_cell.angle_gamma   90.00
#
_symmetry.space_group_name_H-M   'P 1'
#
loop_
_entity.id
_entity.type
_entity.pdbx_description
1 polymer ?
#
loop_
_entity_poly.entity_id
_entity_poly.type
_entity_poly.pdbx_seq_one_letter_code
_entity_poly.pdbx_strand_id
1 'polypeptide(L)'
;MATKQTITLKTVLHSIQEAGTVFSLKFRKLDGSTSYKPEVKKNPTAVRPESTGGTKDLGTIRRNMKGAGALLLFDCRAKQTFEAKVELLMEFNGMTIFHNY
;
A
#
# COMPACT_ATOMS: atom_id res chain seq x y z
N MET A 1 11.00 17.64 19.31
CA MET A 1 10.11 16.72 18.56
C MET A 1 10.99 15.94 17.59
N ALA A 2 11.02 14.62 17.65
CA ALA A 2 11.82 13.82 16.71
C ALA A 2 11.24 13.96 15.30
N THR A 3 12.03 14.46 14.36
CA THR A 3 11.65 14.61 12.96
C THR A 3 11.44 13.20 12.38
N LYS A 4 10.19 12.80 12.14
CA LYS A 4 9.91 11.51 11.50
C LYS A 4 10.53 11.51 10.11
N GLN A 5 11.26 10.44 9.78
CA GLN A 5 11.80 10.25 8.44
C GLN A 5 10.66 10.22 7.42
N THR A 6 10.89 10.86 6.27
CA THR A 6 9.90 11.01 5.20
C THR A 6 10.30 10.13 4.03
N ILE A 7 9.34 9.42 3.46
CA ILE A 7 9.54 8.56 2.28
C ILE A 7 8.54 8.89 1.19
N THR A 8 8.92 8.66 -0.06
CA THR A 8 8.00 8.88 -1.17
C THR A 8 7.03 7.72 -1.31
N LEU A 9 5.85 8.01 -1.83
CA LEU A 9 4.87 6.98 -2.18
C LEU A 9 5.46 5.92 -3.14
N LYS A 10 6.32 6.31 -4.07
CA LYS A 10 7.00 5.39 -4.98
C LYS A 10 7.82 4.33 -4.22
N THR A 11 8.54 4.75 -3.18
CA THR A 11 9.33 3.86 -2.31
C THR A 11 8.44 2.86 -1.61
N VAL A 12 7.33 3.32 -1.02
CA VAL A 12 6.33 2.45 -0.35
C VAL A 12 5.83 1.36 -1.30
N LEU A 13 5.39 1.76 -2.50
CA LEU A 13 4.84 0.83 -3.48
C LEU A 13 5.87 -0.19 -3.96
N HIS A 14 7.14 0.20 -4.06
CA HIS A 14 8.22 -0.71 -4.42
C HIS A 14 8.46 -1.73 -3.30
N SER A 15 8.56 -1.30 -2.04
CA SER A 15 8.77 -2.20 -0.89
C SER A 15 7.63 -3.22 -0.70
N ILE A 16 6.39 -2.87 -1.04
CA ILE A 16 5.23 -3.77 -0.91
C ILE A 16 5.18 -4.80 -2.06
N GLN A 17 5.94 -4.63 -3.15
CA GLN A 17 5.97 -5.59 -4.25
C GLN A 17 6.72 -6.87 -3.91
N GLU A 18 7.66 -6.81 -2.95
CA GLU A 18 8.40 -7.97 -2.49
C GLU A 18 7.45 -8.97 -1.79
N ALA A 19 7.56 -10.25 -2.17
CA ALA A 19 6.71 -11.30 -1.65
C ALA A 19 7.07 -11.61 -0.20
N GLY A 20 6.06 -11.70 0.68
CA GLY A 20 6.25 -12.03 2.09
C GLY A 20 6.57 -10.84 3.00
N THR A 21 6.70 -9.63 2.45
CA THR A 21 6.98 -8.43 3.25
C THR A 21 5.81 -8.09 4.17
N VAL A 22 6.08 -8.15 5.47
CA VAL A 22 5.19 -7.65 6.53
C VAL A 22 5.62 -6.23 6.88
N PHE A 23 4.66 -5.33 6.97
CA PHE A 23 4.91 -3.92 7.26
C PHE A 23 3.81 -3.35 8.16
N SER A 24 4.07 -2.18 8.74
CA SER A 24 3.05 -1.40 9.42
C SER A 24 2.57 -0.25 8.55
N LEU A 25 1.29 0.06 8.65
CA LEU A 25 0.64 1.09 7.85
C LEU A 25 -0.29 1.93 8.71
N LYS A 26 -0.22 3.24 8.53
CA LYS A 26 -1.21 4.19 9.03
C LYS A 26 -1.89 4.86 7.84
N PHE A 27 -3.21 4.88 7.85
CA PHE A 27 -4.00 5.48 6.78
C PHE A 27 -5.25 6.16 7.33
N ARG A 28 -5.74 7.14 6.59
CA ARG A 28 -7.01 7.79 6.87
C ARG A 28 -8.15 6.97 6.25
N LYS A 29 -9.23 6.80 6.99
CA LYS A 29 -10.48 6.23 6.49
C LYS A 29 -11.31 7.32 5.79
N LEU A 30 -12.33 6.90 5.05
CA LEU A 30 -13.25 7.83 4.36
C LEU A 30 -14.07 8.70 5.33
N ASP A 31 -14.33 8.20 6.54
CA ASP A 31 -14.98 8.94 7.62
C ASP A 31 -14.07 10.01 8.26
N GLY A 32 -12.82 10.15 7.77
CA GLY A 32 -11.85 11.11 8.26
C GLY A 32 -11.04 10.63 9.47
N SER A 33 -11.42 9.52 10.11
CA SER A 33 -10.67 8.89 11.21
C SER A 33 -9.36 8.27 10.70
N THR A 34 -8.41 8.02 11.61
CA THR A 34 -7.15 7.35 11.27
C THR A 34 -7.15 5.91 11.78
N SER A 35 -6.60 5.00 11.00
CA SER A 35 -6.40 3.61 11.36
C SER A 35 -4.91 3.29 11.30
N TYR A 36 -4.43 2.56 12.30
CA TYR A 36 -3.08 2.01 12.32
C TYR A 36 -3.14 0.49 12.33
N LYS A 37 -2.35 -0.14 11.46
CA LYS A 37 -2.24 -1.59 11.34
C LYS A 37 -0.76 -1.96 11.47
N PRO A 38 -0.34 -2.61 12.57
CA PRO A 38 1.06 -2.87 12.86
C PRO A 38 1.66 -4.00 12.03
N GLU A 39 0.84 -4.96 11.60
CA GLU A 39 1.28 -6.16 10.89
C GLU A 39 0.34 -6.45 9.73
N VAL A 40 0.68 -5.90 8.57
CA VAL A 40 -0.04 -6.12 7.32
C VAL A 40 0.90 -6.67 6.27
N LYS A 41 0.34 -7.43 5.34
CA LYS A 41 1.07 -7.90 4.16
C LYS A 41 0.23 -7.66 2.92
N LYS A 42 0.88 -7.64 1.75
CA LYS A 42 0.15 -7.68 0.49
C LYS A 42 -0.68 -8.96 0.43
N ASN A 43 -1.95 -8.86 0.07
CA ASN A 43 -2.82 -10.02 0.00
C ASN A 43 -2.34 -10.96 -1.14
N PRO A 44 -1.90 -12.20 -0.85
CA PRO A 44 -1.40 -13.12 -1.88
C PRO A 44 -2.49 -13.59 -2.84
N THR A 45 -3.76 -13.58 -2.42
CA THR A 45 -4.91 -14.00 -3.22
C THR A 45 -5.37 -12.96 -4.25
N ALA A 46 -4.70 -11.81 -4.34
CA ALA A 46 -4.84 -10.89 -5.47
C ALA A 46 -4.14 -11.45 -6.72
N VAL A 47 -4.49 -12.68 -7.10
CA VAL A 47 -4.29 -13.17 -8.47
C VAL A 47 -5.26 -12.36 -9.33
N ARG A 48 -4.72 -11.56 -10.24
CA ARG A 48 -5.53 -10.76 -11.17
C ARG A 48 -6.45 -11.66 -12.00
N PRO A 49 -7.63 -11.18 -12.44
CA PRO A 49 -8.20 -11.69 -13.68
C PRO A 49 -7.18 -11.44 -14.80
N GLU A 50 -6.77 -12.54 -15.43
CA GLU A 50 -6.01 -12.69 -16.67
C GLU A 50 -5.34 -11.46 -17.30
N SER A 51 -4.00 -11.49 -17.41
CA SER A 51 -3.30 -11.00 -18.62
C SER A 51 -1.90 -11.60 -18.66
N THR A 52 -1.80 -12.62 -19.50
CA THR A 52 -0.69 -13.08 -20.34
C THR A 52 0.61 -12.25 -20.30
N GLY A 53 1.72 -12.98 -20.30
CA GLY A 53 3.09 -12.49 -20.13
C GLY A 53 3.47 -11.30 -21.01
N GLY A 54 4.09 -10.32 -20.37
CA GLY A 54 4.75 -9.18 -20.99
C GLY A 54 5.52 -8.43 -19.91
N THR A 55 6.73 -8.01 -20.23
CA THR A 55 7.66 -7.27 -19.39
C THR A 55 6.91 -6.18 -18.60
N LYS A 56 6.98 -6.24 -17.26
CA LYS A 56 6.17 -5.36 -16.39
C LYS A 56 6.74 -3.95 -16.34
N ASP A 57 6.45 -3.16 -17.37
CA ASP A 57 6.79 -1.74 -17.40
C ASP A 57 6.02 -0.96 -16.32
N LEU A 58 6.69 0.03 -15.73
CA LEU A 58 6.14 1.00 -14.78
C LEU A 58 4.83 1.65 -15.28
N GLY A 59 4.65 1.77 -16.61
CA GLY A 59 3.41 2.25 -17.25
C GLY A 59 2.20 1.33 -17.03
N THR A 60 2.40 0.02 -17.00
CA THR A 60 1.34 -0.99 -16.80
C THR A 60 0.95 -1.08 -15.32
N ILE A 61 1.91 -0.86 -14.42
CA ILE A 61 1.66 -0.66 -12.98
C ILE A 61 0.82 0.61 -12.79
N ARG A 62 1.20 1.73 -13.45
CA ARG A 62 0.46 3.00 -13.43
C ARG A 62 -0.97 2.88 -13.98
N ARG A 63 -1.22 2.12 -15.06
CA ARG A 63 -2.58 1.92 -15.59
C ARG A 63 -3.47 1.10 -14.66
N ASN A 64 -2.93 0.06 -14.01
CA ASN A 64 -3.69 -0.70 -13.00
C ASN A 64 -3.97 0.13 -11.74
N MET A 65 -3.07 1.07 -11.39
CA MET A 65 -3.31 2.02 -10.30
C MET A 65 -4.33 3.11 -10.65
N LYS A 66 -4.39 3.55 -11.92
CA LYS A 66 -5.36 4.57 -12.38
C LYS A 66 -6.82 4.13 -12.27
N GLY A 67 -7.09 2.82 -12.28
CA GLY A 67 -8.46 2.30 -12.12
C GLY A 67 -8.88 2.01 -10.68
N ALA A 68 -7.94 1.80 -9.75
CA ALA A 68 -8.26 1.27 -8.41
C ALA A 68 -7.80 2.13 -7.23
N GLY A 69 -6.75 2.95 -7.34
CA GLY A 69 -6.31 3.87 -6.26
C GLY A 69 -6.11 3.26 -4.86
N ALA A 70 -6.20 1.94 -4.69
CA ALA A 70 -6.29 1.26 -3.42
C ALA A 70 -5.44 -0.01 -3.42
N LEU A 71 -4.85 -0.30 -2.26
CA LEU A 71 -4.07 -1.50 -1.99
C LEU A 71 -4.96 -2.51 -1.27
N LEU A 72 -5.08 -3.72 -1.83
CA LEU A 72 -5.69 -4.84 -1.13
C LEU A 72 -4.64 -5.49 -0.22
N LEU A 73 -4.81 -5.32 1.07
CA LEU A 73 -3.89 -5.76 2.10
C LEU A 73 -4.56 -6.81 2.99
N PHE A 74 -3.74 -7.65 3.61
CA PHE A 74 -4.17 -8.61 4.61
C PHE A 74 -3.64 -8.19 5.97
N ASP A 75 -4.55 -8.00 6.92
CA ASP A 75 -4.23 -7.75 8.33
C ASP A 75 -3.90 -9.08 9.02
N CYS A 76 -2.64 -9.26 9.39
CA CYS A 76 -2.16 -10.48 10.01
C CYS A 76 -2.77 -10.71 11.41
N ARG A 77 -3.12 -9.61 12.13
CA ARG A 77 -3.72 -9.68 13.46
C ARG A 77 -5.20 -9.97 13.41
N ALA A 78 -5.94 -9.19 12.61
CA ALA A 78 -7.38 -9.36 12.46
C ALA A 78 -7.75 -10.52 11.53
N LYS A 79 -6.75 -11.17 10.90
CA LYS A 79 -6.93 -12.30 9.98
C LYS A 79 -7.92 -12.01 8.84
N GLN A 80 -7.97 -10.76 8.37
CA GLN A 80 -8.93 -10.30 7.37
C GLN A 80 -8.26 -9.44 6.31
N THR A 81 -8.86 -9.40 5.11
CA THR A 81 -8.46 -8.51 4.03
C THR A 81 -9.12 -7.14 4.18
N PHE A 82 -8.44 -6.09 3.73
CA PHE A 82 -8.98 -4.74 3.68
C PHE A 82 -8.36 -3.95 2.52
N GLU A 83 -9.07 -2.92 2.09
CA GLU A 83 -8.58 -1.99 1.07
C GLU A 83 -8.09 -0.70 1.73
N ALA A 84 -6.91 -0.25 1.32
CA ALA A 84 -6.33 1.01 1.75
C ALA A 84 -6.09 1.91 0.54
N LYS A 85 -6.82 3.03 0.45
CA LYS A 85 -6.60 4.00 -0.62
C LYS A 85 -5.21 4.60 -0.51
N VAL A 86 -4.48 4.56 -1.62
CA VAL A 86 -3.10 5.04 -1.75
C VAL A 86 -3.00 6.52 -1.37
N GLU A 87 -3.96 7.34 -1.82
CA GLU A 87 -4.04 8.78 -1.50
C GLU A 87 -4.24 9.07 0.00
N LEU A 88 -4.79 8.10 0.74
CA LEU A 88 -5.09 8.23 2.17
C LEU A 88 -4.01 7.61 3.07
N LEU A 89 -2.92 7.11 2.49
CA LEU A 89 -1.80 6.57 3.26
C LEU A 89 -1.04 7.72 3.93
N MET A 90 -0.74 7.56 5.21
CA MET A 90 -0.08 8.59 6.02
C MET A 90 1.30 8.15 6.48
N GLU A 91 1.43 6.92 6.97
CA GLU A 91 2.71 6.38 7.45
C GLU A 91 2.91 4.94 6.97
N PHE A 92 4.15 4.58 6.68
CA PHE A 92 4.57 3.21 6.37
C PHE A 92 5.83 2.90 7.19
N ASN A 93 5.80 1.82 7.96
CA ASN A 93 6.87 1.44 8.90
C ASN A 93 7.30 2.59 9.82
N GLY A 94 6.36 3.42 10.26
CA GLY A 94 6.61 4.59 11.12
C GLY A 94 7.19 5.81 10.40
N MET A 95 7.46 5.73 9.09
CA MET A 95 7.92 6.83 8.25
C MET A 95 6.72 7.55 7.64
N THR A 96 6.78 8.88 7.57
CA THR A 96 5.73 9.70 6.95
C THR A 96 5.78 9.56 5.44
N ILE A 97 4.63 9.31 4.81
CA ILE A 97 4.54 9.23 3.35
C ILE A 97 4.34 10.64 2.79
N PHE A 98 5.28 11.05 1.96
CA PHE A 98 5.17 12.26 1.17
C PHE A 98 4.47 11.96 -0.14
N HIS A 99 3.38 12.66 -0.36
CA HIS A 99 2.66 12.67 -1.62
C HIS A 99 3.17 13.84 -2.44
N ASN A 100 4.05 13.55 -3.40
CA ASN A 100 4.40 14.49 -4.47
C ASN A 100 3.15 14.65 -5.35
N TYR A 101 2.31 15.63 -5.03
CA TYR A 101 1.23 16.08 -5.91
C TYR A 101 1.77 17.12 -6.88
#